data_AF-A0A2M8GMG8-F1
#
_entry.id   AF-A0A2M8GMG8-F1
#
_cell.length_a   1.000
_cell.length_b   1.000
_cell.length_c   1.000
_cell.angle_alpha   90.00
_cell.angle_beta   90.00
_cell.angle_gamma   90.00
#
_symmetry.space_group_name_H-M   'P 1'
#
loop_
_entity.id
_entity.type
_entity.pdbx_description
1 polymer ?
#
loop_
_entity_poly.entity_id
_entity_poly.type
_entity_poly.pdbx_seq_one_letter_code
_entity_poly.pdbx_strand_id
1 'polypeptide(L)' 'MKSKTNKALRRLYSDKILDLTNLGVGTTLFGQFIAGKKFSWDITIIGLIILVLGYFMSYILHPKN' A
#
# COMPACT_ATOMS: atom_id res chain seq x y z
N MET A 1 10.28 -28.39 6.24
CA MET A 1 10.01 -27.58 5.03
C MET A 1 8.85 -26.59 5.14
N LYS A 2 7.66 -26.97 5.69
CA LYS A 2 6.46 -26.10 5.78
C LYS A 2 6.71 -24.67 6.36
N SER A 3 7.57 -24.53 7.36
CA SER A 3 7.86 -23.22 8.00
C SER A 3 8.59 -22.24 7.08
N LYS A 4 9.56 -22.70 6.28
CA LYS A 4 10.33 -21.83 5.37
C LYS A 4 9.50 -21.36 4.17
N THR A 5 8.67 -22.23 3.61
CA THR A 5 7.75 -21.88 2.50
C THR A 5 6.69 -20.87 2.95
N ASN A 6 6.15 -21.01 4.17
CA ASN A 6 5.18 -20.06 4.73
C ASN A 6 5.81 -18.66 4.96
N LYS A 7 7.06 -18.60 5.43
CA LYS A 7 7.79 -17.32 5.56
C LYS A 7 8.07 -16.67 4.21
N ALA A 8 8.54 -17.42 3.21
CA ALA A 8 8.80 -16.91 1.88
C ALA A 8 7.51 -16.37 1.22
N LEU A 9 6.40 -17.08 1.38
CA LEU A 9 5.10 -16.69 0.84
C LEU A 9 4.55 -15.43 1.53
N ARG A 10 4.66 -15.33 2.87
CA ARG A 10 4.27 -14.13 3.62
C ARG A 10 5.07 -12.89 3.20
N ARG A 11 6.37 -13.06 2.97
CA ARG A 11 7.23 -11.99 2.44
C ARG A 11 6.79 -11.56 1.05
N LEU A 12 6.53 -12.51 0.15
CA LEU A 12 6.01 -12.22 -1.18
C LEU A 12 4.68 -11.44 -1.14
N TYR A 13 3.75 -11.84 -0.28
CA TYR A 13 2.49 -11.12 -0.10
C TYR A 13 2.68 -9.72 0.48
N SER A 14 3.54 -9.58 1.49
CA SER A 14 3.89 -8.27 2.05
C SER A 14 4.44 -7.34 0.97
N ASP A 15 5.40 -7.81 0.17
CA ASP A 15 6.01 -7.03 -0.91
C ASP A 15 4.96 -6.63 -1.96
N LYS A 16 4.05 -7.55 -2.33
CA LYS A 16 2.98 -7.26 -3.29
C LYS A 16 1.92 -6.29 -2.76
N ILE A 17 1.60 -6.35 -1.46
CA ILE A 17 0.69 -5.40 -0.83
C ILE A 17 1.30 -4.00 -0.82
N LEU A 18 2.60 -3.87 -0.55
CA LEU A 18 3.29 -2.58 -0.64
C LEU A 18 3.33 -2.06 -2.08
N ASP A 19 3.63 -2.91 -3.07
CA ASP A 19 3.60 -2.55 -4.48
C ASP A 19 2.23 -1.99 -4.89
N LEU A 20 1.15 -2.71 -4.54
CA LEU A 20 -0.23 -2.29 -4.84
C LEU A 20 -0.63 -1.03 -4.08
N THR A 21 -0.22 -0.90 -2.82
CA THR A 21 -0.49 0.29 -2.01
C THR A 21 0.18 1.50 -2.63
N ASN A 22 1.47 1.41 -2.96
CA ASN A 22 2.21 2.51 -3.55
C ASN A 22 1.64 2.92 -4.91
N LEU A 23 1.26 1.95 -5.74
CA LEU A 23 0.56 2.22 -7.00
C LEU A 23 -0.79 2.90 -6.76
N GLY A 24 -1.64 2.34 -5.90
CA GLY A 24 -2.96 2.87 -5.60
C GLY A 24 -2.92 4.28 -5.01
N VAL A 25 -2.02 4.53 -4.05
CA VAL A 25 -1.81 5.85 -3.45
C VAL A 25 -1.28 6.82 -4.49
N GLY A 26 -0.29 6.42 -5.29
CA GLY A 26 0.22 7.24 -6.39
C GLY A 26 -0.89 7.62 -7.37
N THR A 27 -1.67 6.65 -7.86
CA THR A 27 -2.79 6.90 -8.76
C THR A 27 -3.87 7.78 -8.12
N THR A 28 -4.17 7.60 -6.83
CA THR A 28 -5.17 8.42 -6.12
C THR A 28 -4.70 9.87 -5.96
N LEU A 29 -3.46 10.05 -5.51
CA LEU A 29 -2.89 11.37 -5.26
C LEU A 29 -2.60 12.12 -6.54
N PHE A 30 -2.06 11.46 -7.57
CA PHE A 30 -1.75 12.10 -8.85
C PHE A 30 -2.97 12.19 -9.77
N GLY A 31 -3.91 11.25 -9.68
CA GLY A 31 -5.12 11.22 -10.50
C GLY A 31 -6.01 12.45 -10.33
N GLN A 32 -5.99 13.09 -9.15
CA GLN A 32 -6.73 14.34 -8.94
C GLN A 32 -6.23 15.48 -9.84
N PHE A 33 -4.94 15.51 -10.18
CA PHE A 33 -4.36 16.52 -11.07
C PHE A 33 -4.57 16.19 -12.54
N ILE A 34 -4.52 14.91 -12.90
CA ILE A 34 -4.76 14.44 -14.28
C ILE A 34 -6.21 14.68 -14.70
N ALA A 35 -7.16 14.55 -13.76
CA ALA A 35 -8.58 14.77 -14.01
C ALA A 35 -8.97 16.25 -14.20
N GLY A 36 -8.00 17.18 -14.19
CA GLY A 36 -8.27 18.62 -14.28
C GLY A 36 -9.04 19.19 -13.07
N LYS A 37 -9.17 18.39 -12.00
CA LYS A 37 -9.82 18.83 -10.77
C LYS A 37 -8.84 19.66 -9.94
N LYS A 38 -9.35 20.65 -9.22
CA LYS A 38 -8.57 21.37 -8.20
C LYS A 38 -8.13 20.38 -7.12
N PHE A 39 -7.00 20.68 -6.50
CA PHE A 39 -6.49 19.92 -5.37
C PHE A 39 -7.58 19.71 -4.31
N SER A 40 -7.75 18.47 -3.86
CA SER A 40 -8.74 18.07 -2.86
C SER A 40 -8.04 17.46 -1.64
N TRP A 41 -8.28 18.07 -0.49
CA TRP A 41 -7.84 17.53 0.79
C TRP A 41 -8.48 16.17 1.09
N ASP A 42 -9.74 15.96 0.69
CA ASP A 42 -10.43 14.68 0.91
C ASP A 42 -9.73 13.52 0.19
N ILE A 43 -9.40 13.71 -1.10
CA ILE A 43 -8.67 12.71 -1.90
C ILE A 43 -7.28 12.46 -1.30
N THR A 44 -6.63 13.53 -0.85
CA THR A 44 -5.30 13.44 -0.22
C THR A 44 -5.34 12.66 1.09
N ILE A 45 -6.33 12.92 1.95
CA ILE A 45 -6.55 12.20 3.20
C ILE A 45 -6.87 10.73 2.93
N ILE A 46 -7.72 10.42 1.95
CA ILE A 46 -8.02 9.04 1.55
C ILE A 46 -6.75 8.32 1.08
N GLY A 47 -5.94 8.96 0.23
CA GLY A 47 -4.65 8.40 -0.20
C GLY A 47 -3.71 8.11 0.97
N LEU A 48 -3.63 9.01 1.95
CA LEU A 48 -2.83 8.81 3.16
C LEU A 48 -3.37 7.67 4.04
N ILE A 49 -4.69 7.53 4.19
CA ILE A 49 -5.30 6.41 4.93
C ILE A 49 -4.97 5.08 4.25
N ILE A 50 -5.10 5.00 2.92
CA ILE A 50 -4.73 3.79 2.15
C ILE A 50 -3.26 3.46 2.35
N LEU A 51 -2.38 4.46 2.33
CA LEU A 51 -0.95 4.29 2.57
C LEU A 51 -0.68 3.67 3.94
N VAL A 52 -1.26 4.24 5.00
CA VAL A 52 -1.11 3.75 6.38
C VAL A 52 -1.62 2.32 6.52
N LEU A 53 -2.80 2.01 5.98
CA LEU A 53 -3.39 0.68 6.03
C LEU A 53 -2.54 -0.36 5.28
N GLY A 54 -2.01 -0.01 4.10
CA GLY A 54 -1.16 -0.90 3.31
C GLY A 54 0.16 -1.22 4.01
N TYR A 55 0.80 -0.21 4.61
CA TYR A 55 1.99 -0.42 5.44
C TYR A 55 1.69 -1.26 6.69
N PHE A 56 0.55 -1.03 7.33
CA PHE A 56 0.13 -1.81 8.50
C PHE A 56 -0.14 -3.28 8.16
N MET A 57 -0.83 -3.56 7.05
CA MET A 57 -1.04 -4.94 6.58
C MET A 57 0.27 -5.64 6.22
N SER A 58 1.18 -4.94 5.54
CA SER A 58 2.52 -5.45 5.25
C SER A 58 3.28 -5.79 6.53
N TYR A 59 3.24 -4.90 7.53
CA TYR A 59 3.89 -5.12 8.82
C TYR A 59 3.33 -6.33 9.57
N ILE A 60 2.01 -6.55 9.55
CA ILE A 60 1.40 -7.75 10.16
C ILE A 60 1.87 -9.04 9.46
N LEU A 61 1.93 -9.02 8.13
CA LEU A 61 2.31 -10.19 7.33
C LEU A 61 3.78 -10.55 7.50
N HIS A 62 4.64 -9.55 7.55
CA HIS A 62 6.06 -9.73 7.71
C HIS A 62 6.66 -8.56 8.52
N PRO A 63 6.63 -8.65 9.86
CA PRO A 63 7.26 -7.63 10.70
C PRO A 63 8.75 -7.64 10.42
N LYS A 64 9.25 -6.51 9.91
CA LYS A 64 10.67 -6.27 9.66
C LYS A 64 11.32 -5.98 11.02
N ASN A 65 11.61 -7.03 11.79
CA ASN A 65 12.53 -6.98 12.94
C ASN A 65 13.97 -7.17 12.44
#